data_AF-A0AAV5CZA6-F1
#
_entry.id   AF-A0AAV5CZA6-F1
#
_cell.length_a   1.000
_cell.length_b   1.000
_cell.length_c   1.000
_cell.angle_alpha   90.00
_cell.angle_beta   90.00
_cell.angle_gamma   90.00
#
_symmetry.space_group_name_H-M   'P 1'
#
loop_
_entity.id
_entity.type
_entity.pdbx_description
1 polymer ?
#
loop_
_entity_poly.entity_id
_entity_poly.type
_entity_poly.pdbx_seq_one_letter_code
_entity_poly.pdbx_strand_id
1 'polypeptide(L)'
;MQAIIRDLRQLAAKYASNRKDASKLQALANAAKSCASLPHEELEEMLTGISVPVHGVYIAKQANQEGRRNLLIYLFRKKEPNATLTKQEIFDAAAVHLKREISEKEYHQVRNTITMTYGYYALLCH
;
A
#
# COMPACT_ATOMS: atom_id res chain seq x y z
N MET A 1 -13.45 -2.26 -3.51
CA MET A 1 -13.87 -3.04 -2.33
C MET A 1 -14.10 -4.53 -2.61
N GLN A 2 -14.89 -4.92 -3.62
CA GLN A 2 -15.20 -6.34 -3.91
C GLN A 2 -13.96 -7.24 -4.10
N ALA A 3 -12.90 -6.73 -4.74
CA ALA A 3 -11.64 -7.47 -4.89
C ALA A 3 -11.00 -7.81 -3.54
N ILE A 4 -10.99 -6.88 -2.59
CA ILE A 4 -10.42 -7.09 -1.24
C ILE A 4 -11.23 -8.13 -0.47
N ILE A 5 -12.56 -8.06 -0.54
CA ILE A 5 -13.44 -9.05 0.09
C ILE A 5 -13.19 -10.44 -0.49
N ARG A 6 -13.06 -10.55 -1.82
CA ARG A 6 -12.73 -11.81 -2.49
C ARG A 6 -11.37 -12.34 -2.02
N ASP A 7 -10.35 -11.49 -1.97
CA ASP A 7 -9.00 -11.88 -1.58
C ASP A 7 -8.93 -12.28 -0.09
N LEU A 8 -9.68 -11.60 0.79
CA LEU A 8 -9.86 -12.00 2.19
C LEU A 8 -10.53 -13.38 2.33
N ARG A 9 -11.55 -13.68 1.51
CA ARG A 9 -12.19 -15.01 1.48
C ARG A 9 -11.22 -16.09 1.02
N GLN A 10 -10.43 -15.82 -0.01
CA GLN A 10 -9.38 -16.75 -0.47
C GLN A 10 -8.32 -16.96 0.59
N LEU A 11 -7.91 -15.90 1.29
CA LEU A 11 -6.95 -15.96 2.38
C LEU A 11 -7.48 -16.80 3.56
N ALA A 12 -8.75 -16.61 3.93
CA ALA A 12 -9.41 -17.41 4.95
C ALA A 12 -9.42 -18.90 4.58
N ALA A 13 -9.79 -19.24 3.34
CA ALA A 13 -9.77 -20.62 2.85
C ALA A 13 -8.37 -21.24 2.86
N LYS A 14 -7.35 -20.48 2.45
CA LYS A 14 -5.95 -20.90 2.44
C LYS A 14 -5.42 -21.21 3.84
N TYR A 15 -5.76 -20.39 4.83
CA TYR A 15 -5.31 -20.63 6.21
C TYR A 15 -6.07 -21.77 6.87
N ALA A 16 -7.36 -21.91 6.61
CA ALA A 16 -8.17 -23.00 7.14
C ALA A 16 -7.75 -24.39 6.61
N SER A 17 -7.20 -24.48 5.40
CA SER A 17 -6.76 -25.75 4.81
C SER A 17 -5.37 -26.21 5.28
N ASN A 18 -4.61 -25.36 5.99
CA ASN A 18 -3.24 -25.69 6.41
C ASN A 18 -3.21 -26.35 7.80
N ARG A 19 -2.82 -27.62 7.84
CA ARG A 19 -2.80 -28.44 9.06
C ARG A 19 -1.53 -28.30 9.91
N LYS A 20 -0.46 -27.65 9.41
CA LYS A 20 0.85 -27.62 10.09
C LYS A 20 0.94 -26.63 11.27
N ASP A 21 0.10 -25.61 11.30
CA ASP A 21 0.05 -24.58 12.36
C ASP A 21 -1.40 -24.29 12.78
N ALA A 22 -2.15 -25.35 13.07
CA ALA A 22 -3.61 -25.33 13.11
C ALA A 22 -4.21 -24.22 13.99
N SER A 23 -3.68 -23.95 15.19
CA SER A 23 -4.25 -22.94 16.09
C SER A 23 -4.04 -21.50 15.61
N LYS A 24 -2.79 -21.15 15.23
CA LYS A 24 -2.45 -19.80 14.76
C LYS A 24 -3.07 -19.49 13.40
N LEU A 25 -3.03 -20.45 12.47
CA LEU A 25 -3.63 -20.26 11.15
C LEU A 25 -5.15 -20.26 11.22
N GLN A 26 -5.77 -21.00 12.14
CA GLN A 26 -7.21 -20.92 12.36
C GLN A 26 -7.63 -19.53 12.88
N ALA A 27 -6.86 -18.93 13.79
CA ALA A 27 -7.13 -17.57 14.25
C ALA A 27 -7.07 -16.55 13.10
N LEU A 28 -6.05 -16.67 12.22
CA LEU A 28 -5.93 -15.83 11.02
C LEU A 28 -7.04 -16.09 10.00
N ALA A 29 -7.46 -17.34 9.82
CA ALA A 29 -8.57 -17.70 8.95
C ALA A 29 -9.90 -17.07 9.45
N ASN A 30 -10.16 -17.16 10.76
CA ASN A 30 -11.32 -16.56 11.38
C ASN A 30 -11.31 -15.03 11.24
N ALA A 31 -10.16 -14.39 11.51
CA ALA A 31 -10.02 -12.95 11.34
C ALA A 31 -10.30 -12.51 9.90
N ALA A 32 -9.69 -13.16 8.90
CA ALA A 32 -9.93 -12.85 7.49
C ALA A 32 -11.40 -13.05 7.08
N LYS A 33 -12.04 -14.11 7.57
CA LYS A 33 -13.48 -14.37 7.33
C LYS A 33 -14.38 -13.30 7.96
N SER A 34 -14.08 -12.90 9.20
CA SER A 34 -14.80 -11.83 9.89
C SER A 34 -14.68 -10.52 9.13
N CYS A 35 -13.46 -10.11 8.73
CA CYS A 35 -13.25 -8.90 7.93
C CYS A 35 -14.00 -8.93 6.60
N ALA A 36 -14.07 -10.07 5.92
CA ALA A 36 -14.79 -10.22 4.66
C ALA A 36 -16.33 -10.19 4.80
N SER A 37 -16.84 -10.22 6.03
CA SER A 37 -18.26 -10.20 6.37
C SER A 37 -18.72 -8.85 6.93
N LEU A 38 -17.79 -7.91 7.15
CA LEU A 38 -18.10 -6.56 7.60
C LEU A 38 -18.88 -5.78 6.51
N PRO A 39 -19.74 -4.83 6.91
CA PRO A 39 -20.25 -3.82 6.01
C PRO A 39 -19.11 -3.08 5.30
N HIS A 40 -19.36 -2.62 4.08
CA HIS A 40 -18.33 -1.94 3.28
C HIS A 40 -17.74 -0.71 3.99
N GLU A 41 -18.58 0.06 4.69
CA GLU A 41 -18.17 1.26 5.41
C GLU A 41 -17.22 0.93 6.57
N GLU A 42 -17.55 -0.06 7.40
CA GLU A 42 -16.70 -0.51 8.51
C GLU A 42 -15.38 -1.09 8.02
N LEU A 43 -15.41 -1.86 6.92
CA LEU A 43 -14.19 -2.41 6.32
C LEU A 43 -13.31 -1.29 5.77
N GLU A 44 -13.90 -0.28 5.14
CA GLU A 44 -13.17 0.87 4.63
C GLU A 44 -12.55 1.71 5.74
N GLU A 45 -13.28 1.95 6.83
CA GLU A 45 -12.77 2.65 8.01
C GLU A 45 -11.57 1.90 8.63
N MET A 46 -11.69 0.58 8.79
CA MET A 46 -10.60 -0.24 9.32
C MET A 46 -9.37 -0.20 8.40
N LEU A 47 -9.57 -0.35 7.09
CA LEU A 47 -8.49 -0.31 6.11
C LEU A 47 -7.82 1.07 6.10
N THR A 48 -8.59 2.15 6.08
CA THR A 48 -8.06 3.52 6.07
C THR A 48 -7.37 3.89 7.39
N GLY A 49 -7.68 3.20 8.49
CA GLY A 49 -6.94 3.27 9.74
C GLY A 49 -5.47 2.85 9.58
N ILE A 50 -5.22 1.74 8.88
CA ILE A 50 -3.89 1.11 8.76
C ILE A 50 -3.21 1.33 7.40
N SER A 51 -3.93 1.87 6.43
CA SER A 51 -3.47 2.01 5.05
C SER A 51 -3.99 3.30 4.40
N VAL A 52 -3.43 3.64 3.25
CA VAL A 52 -3.78 4.80 2.45
C VAL A 52 -4.34 4.31 1.11
N PRO A 53 -5.55 4.71 0.72
CA PRO A 53 -6.09 4.37 -0.59
C PRO A 53 -5.37 5.18 -1.68
N VAL A 54 -4.89 4.49 -2.71
CA VAL A 54 -4.26 5.06 -3.91
C VAL A 54 -4.76 4.30 -5.14
N HIS A 55 -5.50 4.98 -6.02
CA HIS A 55 -6.03 4.43 -7.29
C HIS A 55 -6.66 3.03 -7.18
N GLY A 56 -7.48 2.80 -6.16
CA GLY A 56 -8.18 1.53 -5.97
C GLY A 56 -7.36 0.42 -5.30
N VAL A 57 -6.11 0.69 -4.89
CA VAL A 57 -5.33 -0.18 -4.00
C VAL A 57 -5.12 0.47 -2.63
N TYR A 58 -4.85 -0.35 -1.61
CA TYR A 58 -4.56 0.13 -0.25
C TYR A 58 -3.10 -0.11 0.08
N ILE A 59 -2.42 0.97 0.50
CA ILE A 59 -0.99 0.97 0.80
C ILE A 59 -0.80 1.09 2.32
N ALA A 60 -0.15 0.11 2.96
CA ALA A 60 0.08 0.15 4.40
C ALA A 60 0.80 1.44 4.85
N LYS A 61 0.27 2.09 5.89
CA LYS A 61 0.92 3.22 6.55
C LYS A 61 2.21 2.75 7.20
N GLN A 62 3.24 3.59 7.18
CA GLN A 62 4.49 3.33 7.90
C GLN A 62 4.47 4.08 9.23
N ALA A 63 5.12 3.50 10.25
CA ALA A 63 5.26 4.14 11.56
C ALA A 63 6.02 5.47 11.47
N ASN A 64 6.96 5.60 10.52
CA ASN A 64 7.67 6.84 10.27
C ASN A 64 6.96 7.66 9.18
N GLN A 65 6.33 8.78 9.58
CA GLN A 65 5.59 9.69 8.71
C GLN A 65 6.52 10.53 7.80
N GLU A 66 7.81 10.63 8.11
CA GLU A 66 8.79 11.43 7.37
C GLU A 66 9.55 10.62 6.31
N GLY A 67 9.13 9.37 6.08
CA GLY A 67 9.76 8.47 5.14
C GLY A 67 9.51 8.86 3.67
N ARG A 68 10.51 8.64 2.82
CA ARG A 68 10.43 8.83 1.36
C ARG A 68 9.26 8.07 0.71
N ARG A 69 8.77 7.01 1.35
CA ARG A 69 7.59 6.24 0.92
C ARG A 69 6.29 7.06 1.02
N ASN A 70 6.17 7.93 2.02
CA ASN A 70 4.97 8.78 2.18
C ASN A 70 4.95 9.90 1.17
N LEU A 71 6.12 10.44 0.81
CA LEU A 71 6.25 11.37 -0.31
C LEU A 71 5.67 10.79 -1.61
N LEU A 72 6.00 9.53 -1.89
CA LEU A 72 5.50 8.84 -3.07
C LEU A 72 4.00 8.57 -3.02
N ILE A 73 3.49 8.12 -1.87
CA ILE A 73 2.05 7.93 -1.66
C ILE A 73 1.30 9.25 -1.90
N TYR A 74 1.82 10.35 -1.36
CA TYR A 74 1.27 11.68 -1.56
C TYR A 74 1.27 12.09 -3.04
N LEU A 75 2.40 11.90 -3.74
CA LEU A 75 2.53 12.22 -5.16
C LEU A 75 1.57 11.42 -6.03
N PHE A 76 1.50 10.10 -5.85
CA PHE A 76 0.57 9.27 -6.61
C PHE A 76 -0.89 9.64 -6.32
N ARG A 77 -1.27 9.93 -5.07
CA ARG A 77 -2.65 10.38 -4.77
C ARG A 77 -3.09 11.65 -5.50
N LYS A 78 -2.15 12.49 -5.91
CA LYS A 78 -2.43 13.72 -6.67
C LYS A 78 -2.56 13.50 -8.18
N LYS A 79 -2.28 12.29 -8.64
CA LYS A 79 -2.26 11.94 -10.05
C LYS A 79 -3.48 11.08 -10.41
N GLU A 80 -3.68 10.92 -11.70
CA GLU A 80 -4.65 9.94 -12.21
C GLU A 80 -4.10 8.51 -12.07
N PRO A 81 -4.99 7.50 -12.00
CA PRO A 81 -4.57 6.10 -12.10
C PRO A 81 -3.67 5.87 -13.31
N ASN A 82 -2.57 5.13 -13.12
CA ASN A 82 -1.56 4.85 -14.16
C ASN A 82 -0.79 6.08 -14.70
N ALA A 83 -0.82 7.21 -14.00
CA ALA A 83 0.00 8.35 -14.37
C ALA A 83 1.44 8.21 -13.88
N THR A 84 2.37 8.80 -14.63
CA THR A 84 3.79 8.76 -14.29
C THR A 84 4.23 9.89 -13.37
N LEU A 85 5.16 9.59 -12.45
CA LEU A 85 5.92 10.58 -11.70
C LEU A 85 7.23 10.86 -12.40
N THR A 86 7.44 12.13 -12.74
CA THR A 86 8.71 12.59 -13.27
C THR A 86 9.72 12.77 -12.13
N LYS A 87 10.99 12.71 -12.48
CA LYS A 87 12.09 12.97 -11.54
C LYS A 87 11.99 14.35 -10.89
N GLN A 88 11.62 15.39 -11.65
CA GLN A 88 11.48 16.75 -11.12
C GLN A 88 10.38 16.85 -10.07
N GLU A 89 9.21 16.24 -10.31
CA GLU A 89 8.11 16.23 -9.35
C GLU A 89 8.50 15.58 -8.02
N ILE A 90 9.36 14.56 -8.06
CA ILE A 90 9.88 13.90 -6.86
C ILE A 90 10.84 14.83 -6.11
N PHE A 91 11.72 15.56 -6.80
CA PHE A 91 12.61 16.53 -6.16
C PHE A 91 11.83 17.71 -5.56
N ASP A 92 10.89 18.29 -6.31
CA ASP A 92 10.09 19.43 -5.85
C ASP A 92 9.28 19.06 -4.61
N ALA A 93 8.62 17.90 -4.63
CA ALA A 93 7.90 17.42 -3.48
C ALA A 93 8.83 17.09 -2.31
N ALA A 94 10.04 16.55 -2.56
CA ALA A 94 11.00 16.28 -1.50
C ALA A 94 11.46 17.58 -0.82
N ALA A 95 11.75 18.64 -1.58
CA ALA A 95 12.13 19.94 -1.04
C ALA A 95 11.05 20.50 -0.11
N VAL A 96 9.77 20.32 -0.46
CA VAL A 96 8.63 20.80 0.34
C VAL A 96 8.37 19.91 1.56
N HIS A 97 8.32 18.59 1.38
CA HIS A 97 7.83 17.65 2.40
C HIS A 97 8.94 17.09 3.30
N LEU A 98 10.15 16.92 2.77
CA LEU A 98 11.33 16.50 3.55
C LEU A 98 12.15 17.71 4.02
N LYS A 99 11.78 18.92 3.60
CA LYS A 99 12.48 20.19 3.92
C LYS A 99 13.97 20.15 3.57
N ARG A 100 14.34 19.34 2.58
CA ARG A 100 15.70 19.18 2.10
C ARG A 100 15.71 18.67 0.66
N GLU A 101 16.81 18.96 -0.02
CA GLU A 101 17.12 18.30 -1.28
C GLU A 101 17.46 16.83 -1.03
N ILE A 102 17.05 15.98 -1.98
CA ILE A 102 17.44 14.57 -2.01
C ILE A 102 18.53 14.41 -3.06
N SER A 103 19.47 13.48 -2.84
CA SER A 103 20.50 13.17 -3.84
C SER A 103 19.99 12.22 -4.93
N GLU A 104 20.69 12.13 -6.06
CA GLU A 104 20.45 11.11 -7.10
C GLU A 104 20.39 9.69 -6.55
N LYS A 105 21.29 9.37 -5.60
CA LYS A 105 21.32 8.07 -4.93
C LYS A 105 20.01 7.81 -4.18
N GLU A 106 19.49 8.82 -3.49
CA GLU A 106 18.22 8.71 -2.79
C GLU A 106 17.04 8.60 -3.76
N TYR A 107 17.06 9.35 -4.87
CA TYR A 107 16.09 9.20 -5.95
C TYR A 107 16.04 7.76 -6.48
N HIS A 108 17.20 7.14 -6.76
CA HIS A 108 17.24 5.74 -7.20
C HIS A 108 16.72 4.75 -6.15
N GLN A 109 17.02 4.99 -4.86
CA GLN A 109 16.44 4.18 -3.77
C GLN A 109 14.92 4.29 -3.71
N VAL A 110 14.40 5.52 -3.87
CA VAL A 110 12.96 5.81 -3.91
C VAL A 110 12.31 5.11 -5.09
N ARG A 111 12.87 5.23 -6.29
CA ARG A 111 12.41 4.56 -7.50
C ARG A 111 12.39 3.03 -7.35
N ASN A 112 13.47 2.44 -6.83
CA ASN A 112 13.54 0.99 -6.62
C ASN A 112 12.52 0.50 -5.59
N THR A 113 12.26 1.30 -4.55
CA THR A 113 11.24 0.99 -3.54
C THR A 113 9.85 0.93 -4.18
N ILE A 114 9.55 1.82 -5.15
CA ILE A 114 8.29 1.77 -5.90
C ILE A 114 8.17 0.46 -6.66
N THR A 115 9.24 0.07 -7.37
CA THR A 115 9.26 -1.15 -8.17
C THR A 115 9.01 -2.41 -7.35
N MET A 116 9.66 -2.53 -6.18
CA MET A 116 9.53 -3.72 -5.34
C MET A 116 8.24 -3.76 -4.53
N THR A 117 7.73 -2.60 -4.11
CA THR A 117 6.59 -2.51 -3.19
C THR A 117 5.26 -2.41 -3.93
N TYR A 118 5.28 -1.84 -5.13
CA TYR A 118 4.11 -1.51 -5.91
C TYR A 118 4.34 -1.90 -7.37
N GLY A 119 4.54 -3.19 -7.66
CA GLY A 119 4.93 -3.68 -9.00
C GLY A 119 4.15 -3.11 -10.20
N TYR A 120 2.93 -2.59 -10.00
CA TYR A 120 2.14 -1.82 -10.99
C TYR A 120 2.64 -0.38 -11.26
N TYR A 121 3.16 0.30 -10.25
CA TYR A 121 3.62 1.70 -10.31
C TYR A 121 5.08 1.85 -10.78
N ALA A 122 5.81 0.74 -10.88
CA ALA A 122 7.18 0.70 -11.42
C ALA A 122 7.25 1.22 -12.88
N LEU A 123 6.19 0.93 -13.65
CA LEU A 123 6.05 1.32 -15.05
C LEU A 123 5.77 2.81 -15.25
N LEU A 124 5.63 3.54 -14.15
CA LEU A 124 5.14 4.92 -14.14
C LEU A 124 6.21 5.91 -13.66
N CYS A 125 7.49 5.55 -13.64
CA CYS A 125 8.55 6.49 -13.32
C CYS A 125 9.58 6.51 -14.44
N HIS A 126 9.59 7.61 -15.22
CA HIS A 126 10.53 7.89 -16.29
C HIS A 126 11.42 9.08 -15.94
#